data_AF-A0A3Q2D283-F1
#
_entry.id   AF-A0A3Q2D283-F1
#
_cell.length_a   1.000
_cell.length_b   1.000
_cell.length_c   1.000
_cell.angle_alpha   90.00
_cell.angle_beta   90.00
_cell.angle_gamma   90.00
#
_symmetry.space_group_name_H-M   'P 1'
#
loop_
_entity.id
_entity.type
_entity.pdbx_description
1 polymer ?
#
loop_
_entity_poly.entity_id
_entity_poly.type
_entity_poly.pdbx_seq_one_letter_code
_entity_poly.pdbx_strand_id
1 'polypeptide(L)'
;MSTAMNFSTKSFKPRAPDKGSFPLDHFGECKAFKEKFMQCLRDNSFDNSKCRIQSKEYLECRMDHQLMAREPLQKLGFKDLMDPPPSQEESTPR
;
A
#
# COMPACT_ATOMS: atom_id res chain seq x y z
N MET A 1 4.68 35.44 -27.08
CA MET A 1 4.56 36.23 -25.84
C MET A 1 4.30 35.24 -24.71
N SER A 2 5.34 34.86 -23.97
CA SER A 2 5.23 33.88 -22.87
C SER A 2 5.08 34.64 -21.56
N THR A 3 3.92 34.53 -20.94
CA THR A 3 3.61 35.13 -19.64
C THR A 3 4.33 34.35 -18.54
N ALA A 4 5.39 34.95 -17.99
CA ALA A 4 6.12 34.42 -16.84
C ALA A 4 5.23 34.49 -15.58
N MET A 5 4.97 33.33 -14.97
CA MET A 5 4.25 33.25 -13.69
C MET A 5 5.20 33.63 -12.55
N ASN A 6 5.09 34.86 -12.06
CA ASN A 6 5.77 35.32 -10.84
C ASN A 6 5.08 34.71 -9.62
N PHE A 7 5.49 33.51 -9.19
CA PHE A 7 5.12 32.98 -7.88
C PHE A 7 5.84 33.80 -6.81
N SER A 8 5.12 34.78 -6.28
CA SER A 8 5.47 35.57 -5.10
C SER A 8 6.11 34.67 -4.03
N THR A 9 7.31 35.03 -3.61
CA THR A 9 8.24 34.35 -2.70
C THR A 9 7.70 34.21 -1.26
N LYS A 10 6.52 33.62 -1.07
CA LYS A 10 6.13 33.09 0.24
C LYS A 10 7.00 31.87 0.50
N SER A 11 7.85 31.94 1.53
CA SER A 11 8.58 30.79 2.02
C SER A 11 7.59 29.66 2.32
N PHE A 12 7.60 28.63 1.49
CA PHE A 12 6.89 27.39 1.78
C PHE A 12 7.61 26.79 2.98
N LYS A 13 7.03 26.94 4.18
CA LYS A 13 7.43 26.16 5.34
C LYS A 13 6.73 24.81 5.21
N PRO A 14 7.41 23.75 4.72
CA PRO A 14 6.80 22.44 4.65
C PRO A 14 6.35 22.06 6.06
N ARG A 15 5.05 21.87 6.25
CA ARG A 15 4.56 21.21 7.47
C ARG A 15 5.02 19.77 7.38
N ALA A 16 5.60 19.26 8.46
CA ALA A 16 5.88 17.84 8.55
C ALA A 16 4.57 17.08 8.29
N PRO A 17 4.59 16.01 7.49
CA PRO A 17 3.40 15.17 7.34
C PRO A 17 2.96 14.69 8.71
N ASP A 18 1.65 14.67 8.99
CA ASP A 18 1.12 14.23 10.29
C ASP A 18 1.57 12.81 10.68
N LYS A 19 1.93 11.98 9.68
CA LYS A 19 2.44 10.62 9.85
C LYS A 19 3.97 10.49 9.61
N GLY A 20 4.69 11.61 9.55
CA GLY A 20 6.12 11.66 9.22
C GLY A 20 6.42 11.41 7.74
N SER A 21 7.68 11.62 7.34
CA SER A 21 8.14 11.13 6.03
C SER A 21 8.21 9.62 6.11
N PHE A 22 7.33 8.92 5.39
CA PHE A 22 7.30 7.47 5.36
C PHE A 22 8.70 6.92 5.08
N PRO A 23 9.27 6.03 5.93
CA PRO A 23 10.54 5.38 5.64
C PRO A 23 10.47 4.71 4.27
N LEU A 24 11.19 5.28 3.30
CA LEU A 24 11.48 4.57 2.06
C LEU A 24 12.25 3.33 2.48
N ASP A 25 11.67 2.15 2.18
CA ASP A 25 12.26 0.82 2.36
C ASP A 25 13.62 0.79 1.65
N HIS A 26 14.66 1.27 2.34
CA HIS A 26 15.92 1.67 1.73
C HIS A 26 16.83 0.47 1.54
N PHE A 27 16.84 -0.43 2.53
CA PHE A 27 17.59 -1.68 2.47
C PHE A 27 16.80 -2.77 1.74
N GLY A 28 15.52 -2.52 1.42
CA GLY A 28 14.70 -3.43 0.65
C GLY A 28 14.24 -4.63 1.47
N GLU A 29 14.04 -4.45 2.78
CA GLU A 29 13.56 -5.48 3.70
C GLU A 29 12.26 -6.13 3.20
N CYS A 30 11.38 -5.33 2.57
CA CYS A 30 10.10 -5.78 2.04
C CYS A 30 10.06 -5.91 0.52
N LYS A 31 11.23 -5.94 -0.14
CA LYS A 31 11.33 -6.00 -1.61
C LYS A 31 10.63 -7.22 -2.21
N ALA A 32 10.76 -8.40 -1.59
CA ALA A 32 10.12 -9.62 -2.09
C ALA A 32 8.58 -9.50 -2.12
N PHE A 33 7.98 -8.93 -1.07
CA PHE A 33 6.54 -8.70 -1.01
C PHE A 33 6.09 -7.62 -2.00
N LYS A 34 6.88 -6.54 -2.13
CA LYS A 34 6.66 -5.50 -3.16
C LYS A 34 6.64 -6.11 -4.56
N GLU A 35 7.58 -6.98 -4.88
CA GLU A 35 7.68 -7.61 -6.20
C GLU A 35 6.46 -8.49 -6.49
N LYS A 36 6.01 -9.29 -5.52
CA LYS A 36 4.77 -10.07 -5.64
C LYS A 36 3.55 -9.19 -5.87
N PHE A 37 3.42 -8.09 -5.13
CA PHE A 37 2.32 -7.14 -5.31
C PHE A 37 2.36 -6.48 -6.69
N MET A 38 3.54 -6.02 -7.12
CA MET A 38 3.71 -5.41 -8.44
C MET A 38 3.50 -6.39 -9.59
N GLN A 39 3.87 -7.66 -9.40
CA GLN A 39 3.56 -8.72 -10.36
C GLN A 39 2.05 -8.91 -10.50
N CYS A 40 1.33 -9.04 -9.38
CA CYS A 40 -0.13 -9.13 -9.40
C CYS A 40 -0.76 -7.93 -10.12
N LEU A 41 -0.29 -6.71 -9.84
CA LEU A 41 -0.79 -5.52 -10.53
C LEU A 41 -0.58 -5.60 -12.04
N ARG A 42 0.63 -5.97 -12.50
CA ARG A 42 0.90 -6.12 -13.93
C ARG A 42 -0.03 -7.13 -14.59
N ASP A 43 -0.25 -8.27 -13.92
CA ASP A 43 -1.10 -9.34 -14.45
C ASP A 43 -2.60 -8.95 -14.46
N ASN A 44 -3.01 -8.04 -13.57
CA ASN A 44 -4.38 -7.60 -13.40
C ASN A 44 -4.65 -6.19 -13.94
N SER A 45 -3.85 -5.70 -14.89
CA SER A 45 -4.02 -4.36 -15.49
C SER A 45 -4.06 -3.21 -14.47
N PHE A 46 -3.20 -3.33 -13.45
CA PHE A 46 -3.05 -2.40 -12.32
C PHE A 46 -4.31 -2.24 -11.46
N ASP A 47 -5.20 -3.22 -11.48
CA ASP A 47 -6.36 -3.27 -10.59
C ASP A 47 -5.94 -3.71 -9.17
N ASN A 48 -5.93 -2.76 -8.25
CA ASN A 48 -5.57 -3.00 -6.85
C ASN A 48 -6.58 -3.89 -6.12
N SER A 49 -7.85 -3.90 -6.54
CA SER A 49 -8.90 -4.68 -5.89
C SER A 49 -8.68 -6.19 -6.04
N LYS A 50 -7.96 -6.61 -7.09
CA LYS A 50 -7.60 -8.02 -7.33
C LYS A 50 -6.33 -8.45 -6.59
N CYS A 51 -5.55 -7.48 -6.11
CA CYS A 51 -4.25 -7.70 -5.48
C CYS A 51 -4.24 -7.37 -3.98
N ARG A 52 -5.41 -7.48 -3.33
CA ARG A 52 -5.55 -7.11 -1.91
C ARG A 52 -4.70 -7.97 -0.99
N ILE A 53 -4.56 -9.26 -1.30
CA ILE A 53 -3.78 -10.22 -0.50
C ILE A 53 -2.30 -9.81 -0.51
N GLN A 54 -1.72 -9.61 -1.69
CA GLN A 54 -0.31 -9.21 -1.85
C GLN A 54 -0.06 -7.81 -1.28
N SER A 55 -1.05 -6.91 -1.41
CA SER A 55 -0.99 -5.57 -0.79
C SER A 55 -0.96 -5.65 0.74
N LYS A 56 -1.80 -6.50 1.34
CA LYS A 56 -1.82 -6.75 2.78
C LYS A 56 -0.46 -7.25 3.27
N GLU A 57 0.08 -8.31 2.67
CA GLU A 57 1.37 -8.88 3.06
C GLU A 57 2.51 -7.85 2.97
N TYR A 58 2.49 -7.02 1.93
CA TYR A 58 3.48 -5.95 1.76
C TYR A 58 3.39 -4.91 2.88
N LEU A 59 2.19 -4.51 3.28
CA LEU A 59 1.98 -3.55 4.37
C LEU A 59 2.33 -4.15 5.74
N GLU A 60 1.99 -5.42 5.97
CA GLU A 60 2.37 -6.16 7.18
C GLU A 60 3.88 -6.18 7.35
N CYS A 61 4.63 -6.54 6.29
CA CYS A 61 6.09 -6.50 6.32
C CYS A 61 6.62 -5.11 6.72
N ARG A 62 6.08 -4.04 6.13
CA ARG A 62 6.55 -2.67 6.44
C ARG A 62 6.25 -2.28 7.89
N MET A 63 5.13 -2.73 8.45
CA MET A 63 4.79 -2.48 9.84
C MET A 63 5.67 -3.28 10.81
N ASP A 64 6.04 -4.50 10.46
CA ASP A 64 6.91 -5.35 11.29
C ASP A 64 8.37 -4.88 11.29
N HIS A 65 8.85 -4.38 10.16
CA HIS A 65 10.20 -3.81 10.01
C HIS A 65 10.29 -2.34 10.44
N GLN A 66 9.25 -1.79 11.08
CA GLN A 66 9.21 -0.39 11.53
C GLN A 66 9.41 0.63 10.39
N LEU A 67 9.19 0.21 9.14
CA LEU A 67 9.18 1.06 7.95
C LEU A 67 7.85 1.82 7.82
N MET A 68 6.84 1.45 8.61
CA MET A 68 5.54 2.10 8.72
C MET A 68 5.06 2.03 10.17
N ALA A 69 4.32 3.03 10.63
CA ALA A 69 3.61 2.95 11.90
C ALA A 69 2.63 1.76 11.89
N ARG A 70 2.66 0.95 12.95
CA ARG A 70 1.70 -0.15 13.12
C ARG A 70 0.27 0.40 13.21
N GLU A 71 -0.56 -0.01 12.27
CA GLU A 71 -1.98 0.31 12.22
C GLU A 71 -2.77 -0.98 12.00
N PRO A 72 -3.93 -1.16 12.65
CA PRO A 72 -4.76 -2.33 12.43
C PRO A 72 -5.24 -2.39 10.98
N LEU A 73 -5.14 -3.56 10.36
CA LEU A 73 -5.48 -3.80 8.95
C LEU A 73 -6.91 -3.41 8.59
N GLN A 74 -7.83 -3.46 9.55
CA GLN A 74 -9.21 -3.02 9.37
C GLN A 74 -9.29 -1.52 9.03
N LYS A 75 -8.42 -0.68 9.64
CA LYS A 75 -8.34 0.76 9.33
C LYS A 75 -7.67 1.03 7.98
N LEU A 76 -6.84 0.10 7.51
CA LEU A 76 -6.23 0.12 6.18
C LEU A 76 -7.15 -0.47 5.10
N GLY A 77 -8.38 -0.86 5.46
CA GLY A 77 -9.41 -1.29 4.53
C GLY A 77 -9.36 -2.77 4.15
N PHE A 78 -8.70 -3.63 4.95
CA PHE A 78 -8.62 -5.09 4.74
C PHE A 78 -9.54 -5.88 5.68
N LYS A 79 -10.67 -5.30 6.08
CA LYS A 79 -11.60 -5.94 7.03
C LYS A 79 -12.12 -7.28 6.49
N ASP A 80 -12.40 -7.31 5.19
CA ASP A 80 -12.84 -8.47 4.40
C ASP A 80 -11.87 -9.67 4.42
N LEU A 81 -10.58 -9.43 4.68
CA LEU A 81 -9.55 -10.48 4.71
C LEU A 81 -9.22 -10.98 6.13
N MET A 82 -9.89 -10.47 7.16
CA MET A 82 -9.69 -10.88 8.56
C MET A 82 -10.84 -11.74 9.09
N ASP A 83 -12.03 -11.58 8.52
CA ASP A 83 -13.13 -12.48 8.81
C ASP A 83 -12.85 -13.84 8.12
N PRO A 84 -13.05 -14.99 8.79
CA PRO A 84 -12.90 -16.29 8.15
C PRO A 84 -13.85 -16.35 6.96
N PRO A 85 -13.41 -16.86 5.79
CA PRO A 85 -14.29 -16.95 4.64
C PRO A 85 -15.49 -17.82 5.02
N PRO A 86 -16.74 -17.45 4.66
CA PRO A 86 -17.79 -18.44 4.59
C PRO A 86 -17.34 -19.43 3.51
N SER A 87 -16.94 -20.62 3.95
CA SER A 87 -16.90 -21.88 3.18
C SER A 87 -17.07 -21.68 1.67
N GLN A 88 -15.96 -21.68 0.94
CA GLN A 88 -16.02 -22.13 -0.45
C GLN A 88 -16.33 -23.61 -0.41
N GLU A 89 -17.63 -23.92 -0.40
CA GLU A 89 -18.14 -25.27 -0.67
C GLU A 89 -17.60 -25.72 -2.03
N GLU A 90 -16.85 -26.79 -1.93
CA GLU A 90 -16.44 -27.72 -2.97
C GLU A 90 -17.54 -27.87 -4.04
N SER A 91 -17.30 -27.31 -5.23
CA SER A 91 -18.08 -27.68 -6.42
C SER A 91 -17.59 -29.05 -6.91
N THR A 92 -18.00 -30.12 -6.23
CA THR A 92 -17.87 -31.49 -6.74
C THR A 92 -19.00 -31.73 -7.74
N PRO A 93 -18.73 -31.91 -9.05
CA PRO A 93 -19.80 -32.23 -9.99
C PRO A 93 -20.26 -33.68 -9.78
N ARG A 94 -21.57 -33.88 -9.70
CA ARG A 94 -22.23 -35.18 -9.74
C ARG A 94 -22.52 -35.59 -11.18
#